data_AF-A0A940UFT5-F1
#
_entry.id   AF-A0A940UFT5-F1
#
_cell.length_a   1.000
_cell.length_b   1.000
_cell.length_c   1.000
_cell.angle_alpha   90.00
_cell.angle_beta   90.00
_cell.angle_gamma   90.00
#
_symmetry.space_group_name_H-M   'P 1'
#
loop_
_entity.id
_entity.type
_entity.pdbx_description
1 polymer ?
#
loop_
_entity_poly.entity_id
_entity_poly.type
_entity_poly.pdbx_seq_one_letter_code
_entity_poly.pdbx_strand_id
1 'polypeptide(L)'
;MKLDDFDFTLPPCMIAVDPLKERDAARVMLVDRAGGDFGETVVSSFPALFRPADLLLLNDTRVLPARLNGQKSTGGKVEIFLVKKSPGDEEIWEALVRSSKPPRSGTRILLPEQVMATVISPATGEGWLISFTGTDDFIGWLDRFEIATLTLHVGLGTFMPIRVDDPLQHKMHTERYCIPQETAAAILRCRERGGRVIAVGTTVARTLEHAAAGSTVKAGSGETDIFIYPGYRFQVVDALLTNFHLPKSTLLMLVAAFAGRERILDAYRVAIERGFRFYSYGDAMFIY
;
A
#
# COMPACT_ATOMS: atom_id res chain seq x y z
N MET A 1 2.63 25.43 13.24
CA MET A 1 1.93 24.94 12.03
C MET A 1 0.60 24.38 12.51
N LYS A 2 -0.51 24.77 11.90
CA LYS A 2 -1.88 24.40 12.27
C LYS A 2 -2.45 23.41 11.27
N LEU A 3 -3.54 22.73 11.63
CA LEU A 3 -4.26 21.83 10.71
C LEU A 3 -4.70 22.53 9.41
N ASP A 4 -5.11 23.80 9.50
CA ASP A 4 -5.53 24.60 8.34
C ASP A 4 -4.41 24.92 7.35
N ASP A 5 -3.14 24.78 7.75
CA ASP A 5 -1.99 24.95 6.85
C ASP A 5 -1.92 23.83 5.78
N PHE A 6 -2.76 22.79 5.92
CA PHE A 6 -2.92 21.64 5.03
C PHE A 6 -4.34 21.55 4.44
N ASP A 7 -5.06 22.65 4.41
CA ASP A 7 -6.38 22.73 3.77
C ASP A 7 -6.26 23.07 2.28
N PHE A 8 -7.18 22.54 1.48
CA PHE A 8 -7.37 22.93 0.08
C PHE A 8 -8.78 22.53 -0.38
N THR A 9 -9.30 23.25 -1.38
CA THR A 9 -10.62 22.95 -1.94
C THR A 9 -10.54 21.77 -2.92
N LEU A 10 -11.09 20.62 -2.53
CA LEU A 10 -11.22 19.44 -3.38
C LEU A 10 -12.66 19.29 -3.88
N PRO A 11 -12.94 19.44 -5.19
CA PRO A 11 -14.26 19.17 -5.73
C PRO A 11 -14.67 17.71 -5.46
N PRO A 12 -15.88 17.42 -4.93
CA PRO A 12 -16.30 16.06 -4.63
C PRO A 12 -16.27 15.11 -5.84
N CYS A 13 -16.50 15.63 -7.05
CA CYS A 13 -16.44 14.85 -8.29
C CYS A 13 -15.04 14.35 -8.67
N MET A 14 -13.99 14.89 -8.05
CA MET A 14 -12.61 14.43 -8.25
C MET A 14 -12.24 13.29 -7.30
N ILE A 15 -13.05 13.00 -6.28
CA ILE A 15 -12.81 11.86 -5.37
C ILE A 15 -13.27 10.58 -6.08
N ALA A 16 -12.32 9.70 -6.40
CA ALA A 16 -12.63 8.45 -7.06
C ALA A 16 -13.38 7.50 -6.12
N VAL A 17 -14.56 7.06 -6.57
CA VAL A 17 -15.39 6.06 -5.85
C VAL A 17 -15.04 4.63 -6.28
N ASP A 18 -14.66 4.44 -7.55
CA ASP A 18 -14.29 3.15 -8.14
C ASP A 18 -12.95 3.27 -8.88
N PRO A 19 -12.12 2.22 -8.94
CA PRO A 19 -10.89 2.23 -9.74
C PRO A 19 -11.19 2.39 -11.23
N LEU A 20 -10.17 2.80 -12.00
CA LEU A 20 -10.25 2.68 -13.47
C LEU A 20 -10.45 1.21 -13.86
N LYS A 21 -11.17 1.00 -14.97
CA LYS A 21 -11.35 -0.35 -15.56
C LYS A 21 -9.99 -0.97 -15.91
N GLU A 22 -9.11 -0.15 -16.48
CA GLU A 22 -7.71 -0.46 -16.74
C GLU A 22 -6.88 0.23 -15.67
N ARG A 23 -6.36 -0.53 -14.70
CA ARG A 23 -5.65 0.05 -13.54
C ARG A 23 -4.33 0.73 -13.92
N ASP A 24 -3.69 0.24 -14.97
CA ASP A 24 -2.42 0.74 -15.50
C ASP A 24 -2.59 2.02 -16.34
N ALA A 25 -3.83 2.38 -16.69
CA ALA A 25 -4.17 3.67 -17.31
C ALA A 25 -4.28 4.82 -16.29
N ALA A 26 -4.16 4.55 -14.99
CA ALA A 26 -4.13 5.59 -13.96
C ALA A 26 -2.97 6.56 -14.20
N ARG A 27 -3.21 7.85 -13.99
CA ARG A 27 -2.19 8.88 -14.17
C ARG A 27 -1.25 8.86 -12.97
N VAL A 28 -0.01 9.29 -13.19
CA VAL A 28 1.00 9.49 -12.16
C VAL A 28 1.56 10.89 -12.29
N MET A 29 1.30 11.75 -11.31
CA MET A 29 1.94 13.06 -11.23
C MET A 29 3.39 12.88 -10.75
N LEU A 30 4.33 13.51 -11.46
CA LEU A 30 5.75 13.48 -11.14
C LEU A 30 6.15 14.75 -10.39
N VAL A 31 6.66 14.59 -9.19
CA VAL A 31 7.04 15.69 -8.30
C VAL A 31 8.52 15.57 -7.93
N ASP A 32 9.35 16.42 -8.52
CA ASP A 32 10.74 16.59 -8.08
C ASP A 32 10.78 17.47 -6.82
N ARG A 33 11.39 16.95 -5.76
CA ARG A 33 11.58 17.67 -4.48
C ARG A 33 12.52 18.87 -4.61
N ALA A 34 13.44 18.86 -5.57
CA ALA A 34 14.35 19.97 -5.82
C ALA A 34 13.67 21.19 -6.46
N GLY A 35 12.44 21.03 -6.98
CA GLY A 35 11.68 22.08 -7.63
C GLY A 35 11.40 21.80 -9.11
N GLY A 36 11.03 22.83 -9.88
CA GLY A 36 10.70 22.72 -11.30
C GLY A 36 9.24 22.37 -11.60
N ASP A 37 8.92 22.10 -12.86
CA ASP A 37 7.56 21.82 -13.31
C ASP A 37 7.06 20.42 -12.89
N PHE A 38 5.75 20.29 -12.69
CA PHE A 38 5.12 19.01 -12.41
C PHE A 38 4.90 18.21 -13.70
N GLY A 39 5.59 17.08 -13.78
CA GLY A 39 5.48 16.13 -14.88
C GLY A 39 4.26 15.21 -14.72
N GLU A 40 4.01 14.44 -15.76
CA GLU A 40 2.89 13.49 -15.81
C GLU A 40 3.29 12.26 -16.64
N THR A 41 2.86 11.10 -16.17
CA THR A 41 2.92 9.84 -16.91
C THR A 41 1.68 8.99 -16.56
N VAL A 42 1.63 7.77 -17.05
CA VAL A 42 0.63 6.75 -16.67
C VAL A 42 1.30 5.58 -15.98
N VAL A 43 0.57 4.82 -15.18
CA VAL A 43 1.12 3.67 -14.43
C VAL A 43 1.79 2.66 -15.37
N SER A 44 1.30 2.45 -16.58
CA SER A 44 1.94 1.58 -17.58
C SER A 44 3.29 2.09 -18.11
N SER A 45 3.53 3.41 -18.09
CA SER A 45 4.77 4.05 -18.57
C SER A 45 5.71 4.49 -17.44
N PHE A 46 5.19 4.55 -16.22
CA PHE A 46 5.93 4.78 -14.97
C PHE A 46 7.18 3.90 -14.77
N PRO A 47 7.21 2.62 -15.18
CA PRO A 47 8.38 1.75 -15.11
C PRO A 47 9.68 2.34 -15.66
N ALA A 48 9.56 3.17 -16.71
CA ALA A 48 10.71 3.75 -17.40
C ALA A 48 11.48 4.77 -16.53
N LEU A 49 10.94 5.18 -15.39
CA LEU A 49 11.55 6.14 -14.46
C LEU A 49 12.49 5.49 -13.43
N PHE A 50 12.51 4.16 -13.36
CA PHE A 50 13.35 3.41 -12.42
C PHE A 50 14.71 3.10 -13.00
N ARG A 51 15.72 3.13 -12.11
CA ARG A 51 17.07 2.71 -12.42
C ARG A 51 17.24 1.24 -11.99
N PRO A 52 18.10 0.44 -12.64
CA PRO A 52 18.37 -0.93 -12.22
C PRO A 52 18.85 -1.07 -10.77
N ALA A 53 19.45 -0.01 -10.21
CA ALA A 53 19.91 0.02 -8.84
C ALA A 53 18.79 0.29 -7.82
N ASP A 54 17.63 0.80 -8.23
CA ASP A 54 16.54 1.13 -7.31
C ASP A 54 15.94 -0.13 -6.67
N LEU A 55 15.34 0.06 -5.50
CA LEU A 55 14.66 -0.98 -4.74
C LEU A 55 13.24 -0.51 -4.43
N LEU A 56 12.24 -1.28 -4.87
CA LEU A 56 10.84 -1.00 -4.58
C LEU A 56 10.42 -1.75 -3.31
N LEU A 57 9.93 -1.01 -2.33
CA LEU A 57 9.40 -1.56 -1.09
C LEU A 57 7.88 -1.49 -1.15
N LEU A 58 7.25 -2.67 -1.13
CA LEU A 58 5.81 -2.78 -1.13
C LEU A 58 5.32 -3.25 0.24
N ASN A 59 4.14 -2.79 0.61
CA ASN A 59 3.41 -3.41 1.69
C ASN A 59 2.82 -4.71 1.14
N ASP A 60 3.45 -5.83 1.45
CA ASP A 60 2.77 -7.12 1.38
C ASP A 60 1.78 -7.11 2.54
N THR A 61 0.56 -6.67 2.22
CA THR A 61 -0.59 -6.84 3.08
C THR A 61 -0.86 -8.34 3.19
N ARG A 62 -0.07 -9.02 4.02
CA ARG A 62 -0.56 -10.13 4.80
C ARG A 62 -1.64 -9.55 5.70
N VAL A 63 -2.84 -9.41 5.13
CA VAL A 63 -4.06 -9.16 5.85
C VAL A 63 -4.17 -10.31 6.84
N LEU A 64 -3.87 -10.04 8.12
CA LEU A 64 -4.43 -10.86 9.18
C LEU A 64 -5.97 -10.82 8.98
N PRO A 65 -6.63 -11.98 9.03
CA PRO A 65 -7.41 -12.63 7.96
C PRO A 65 -8.33 -11.75 7.11
N ALA A 66 -8.24 -11.87 5.79
CA ALA A 66 -9.32 -11.44 4.90
C ALA A 66 -10.54 -12.34 5.09
N ARG A 67 -11.68 -11.75 5.44
CA ARG A 67 -12.99 -12.42 5.40
C ARG A 67 -13.56 -12.28 4.00
N LEU A 68 -13.50 -13.35 3.22
CA LEU A 68 -14.06 -13.42 1.87
C LEU A 68 -15.46 -14.00 1.97
N ASN A 69 -16.44 -13.29 1.40
CA ASN A 69 -17.80 -13.80 1.26
C ASN A 69 -17.96 -14.37 -0.14
N GLY A 70 -18.48 -15.60 -0.24
CA GLY A 70 -18.64 -16.30 -1.51
C GLY A 70 -19.89 -17.15 -1.55
N GLN A 71 -20.11 -17.77 -2.70
CA GLN A 71 -21.23 -18.69 -2.92
C GLN A 71 -20.70 -20.01 -3.49
N LYS A 72 -21.10 -21.14 -2.90
CA LYS A 72 -20.84 -22.46 -3.50
C LYS A 72 -21.55 -22.53 -4.84
N SER A 73 -21.03 -23.34 -5.76
CA SER A 73 -21.76 -23.72 -6.99
C SER A 73 -23.17 -24.28 -6.72
N THR A 74 -23.41 -24.82 -5.53
CA THR A 74 -24.72 -25.30 -5.07
C THR A 74 -25.65 -24.22 -4.52
N GLY A 75 -25.25 -22.94 -4.56
CA GLY A 75 -26.04 -21.78 -4.13
C GLY A 75 -25.89 -21.38 -2.65
N GLY A 76 -25.26 -22.20 -1.82
CA GLY A 76 -25.07 -21.89 -0.39
C GLY A 76 -24.04 -20.79 -0.15
N LYS A 77 -24.33 -19.85 0.76
CA LYS A 77 -23.39 -18.81 1.19
C LYS A 77 -22.22 -19.41 1.97
N VAL A 78 -21.03 -18.85 1.78
CA VAL A 78 -19.78 -19.27 2.43
C VAL A 78 -19.00 -18.05 2.87
N GLU A 79 -18.39 -18.14 4.05
CA GLU A 79 -17.38 -17.19 4.48
C GLU A 79 -16.06 -17.93 4.61
N ILE A 80 -15.01 -17.37 4.02
CA ILE A 80 -13.65 -17.90 4.04
C ILE A 80 -12.78 -16.91 4.83
N PHE A 81 -12.07 -17.41 5.83
CA PHE A 81 -11.09 -16.64 6.60
C PHE A 81 -9.71 -17.17 6.26
N LEU A 82 -8.89 -16.37 5.57
CA LEU A 82 -7.53 -16.76 5.21
C LEU A 82 -6.63 -16.75 6.45
N VAL A 83 -5.96 -17.87 6.73
CA VAL A 83 -5.11 -18.03 7.93
C VAL A 83 -3.65 -17.84 7.58
N LYS A 84 -3.12 -18.62 6.63
CA LYS A 84 -1.73 -18.54 6.17
C LYS A 84 -1.59 -19.06 4.75
N LYS A 85 -0.64 -18.51 3.99
CA LYS A 85 -0.27 -18.99 2.65
C LYS A 85 0.54 -20.29 2.76
N SER A 86 0.37 -21.22 1.83
CA SER A 86 1.13 -22.47 1.81
C SER A 86 2.57 -22.20 1.36
N PRO A 87 3.60 -22.77 2.02
CA PRO A 87 4.97 -22.68 1.53
C PRO A 87 5.10 -23.38 0.17
N GLY A 88 5.51 -22.65 -0.87
CA GLY A 88 5.85 -23.21 -2.18
C GLY A 88 4.80 -23.13 -3.28
N ASP A 89 3.62 -22.55 -3.03
CA ASP A 89 2.61 -22.29 -4.07
C ASP A 89 1.91 -20.96 -3.80
N GLU A 90 1.98 -20.03 -4.75
CA GLU A 90 1.49 -18.67 -4.56
C GLU A 90 -0.04 -18.57 -4.54
N GLU A 91 -0.72 -19.58 -5.05
CA GLU A 91 -2.17 -19.61 -5.21
C GLU A 91 -2.87 -20.39 -4.09
N ILE A 92 -2.13 -21.10 -3.23
CA ILE A 92 -2.69 -21.98 -2.18
C ILE A 92 -2.59 -21.37 -0.78
N TRP A 93 -3.71 -21.39 -0.07
CA TRP A 93 -3.82 -20.89 1.31
C TRP A 93 -4.50 -21.88 2.24
N GLU A 94 -4.06 -21.91 3.50
CA GLU A 94 -4.81 -22.47 4.61
C GLU A 94 -5.86 -21.44 5.08
N ALA A 95 -7.12 -21.89 5.17
CA ALA A 95 -8.26 -21.04 5.48
C ALA A 95 -9.31 -21.76 6.32
N LEU A 96 -10.04 -21.00 7.17
CA LEU A 96 -11.23 -21.47 7.85
C LEU A 96 -12.46 -21.17 7.01
N VAL A 97 -13.27 -22.17 6.73
CA VAL A 97 -14.52 -22.03 5.96
C VAL A 97 -15.73 -22.17 6.86
N ARG A 98 -16.51 -21.09 6.98
CA ARG A 98 -17.80 -21.10 7.66
C ARG A 98 -18.92 -21.25 6.63
N SER A 99 -19.66 -22.36 6.72
CA SER A 99 -20.86 -22.60 5.92
C SER A 99 -21.78 -23.61 6.62
N SER A 100 -23.06 -23.66 6.26
CA SER A 100 -24.04 -24.54 6.91
C SER A 100 -23.70 -26.03 6.81
N LYS A 101 -22.95 -26.43 5.78
CA LYS A 101 -22.39 -27.77 5.63
C LYS A 101 -20.91 -27.64 5.25
N PRO A 102 -19.97 -28.30 5.94
CA PRO A 102 -18.55 -28.25 5.60
C PRO A 102 -18.31 -28.53 4.10
N PRO A 103 -17.41 -27.78 3.44
CA PRO A 103 -17.06 -28.07 2.04
C PRO A 103 -16.27 -29.38 1.93
N ARG A 104 -16.43 -30.07 0.80
CA ARG A 104 -15.62 -31.24 0.43
C ARG A 104 -14.46 -30.80 -0.45
N SER A 105 -13.39 -31.58 -0.52
CA SER A 105 -12.37 -31.44 -1.58
C SER A 105 -13.03 -31.36 -2.96
N GLY A 106 -12.54 -30.45 -3.80
CA GLY A 106 -13.09 -30.10 -5.10
C GLY A 106 -14.25 -29.09 -5.07
N THR A 107 -14.71 -28.63 -3.91
CA THR A 107 -15.78 -27.61 -3.85
C THR A 107 -15.28 -26.31 -4.46
N ARG A 108 -16.00 -25.81 -5.47
CA ARG A 108 -15.77 -24.50 -6.08
C ARG A 108 -16.64 -23.45 -5.40
N ILE A 109 -16.02 -22.34 -5.03
CA ILE A 109 -16.63 -21.21 -4.36
C ILE A 109 -16.35 -19.99 -5.25
N LEU A 110 -17.42 -19.40 -5.77
CA LEU A 110 -17.32 -18.17 -6.54
C LEU A 110 -17.22 -17.00 -5.57
N LEU A 111 -16.19 -16.19 -5.75
CA LEU A 111 -15.98 -14.94 -5.02
C LEU A 111 -16.33 -13.74 -5.92
N PRO A 112 -16.44 -12.53 -5.36
CA PRO A 112 -16.55 -11.30 -6.15
C PRO A 112 -15.42 -11.17 -7.19
N GLU A 113 -15.64 -10.33 -8.20
CA GLU A 113 -14.63 -10.02 -9.23
C GLU A 113 -14.13 -11.24 -10.03
N GLN A 114 -14.96 -12.27 -10.15
CA GLN A 114 -14.69 -13.50 -10.91
C GLN A 114 -13.53 -14.36 -10.37
N VAL A 115 -13.07 -14.10 -9.14
CA VAL A 115 -12.08 -14.95 -8.47
C VAL A 115 -12.73 -16.29 -8.11
N MET A 116 -12.08 -17.38 -8.48
CA MET A 116 -12.52 -18.74 -8.16
C MET A 116 -11.68 -19.33 -7.05
N ALA A 117 -12.32 -19.75 -5.96
CA ALA A 117 -11.69 -20.48 -4.88
C ALA A 117 -12.05 -21.98 -4.97
N THR A 118 -11.05 -22.85 -4.99
CA THR A 118 -11.22 -24.31 -5.04
C THR A 118 -10.67 -24.95 -3.78
N VAL A 119 -11.51 -25.68 -3.04
CA VAL A 119 -11.08 -26.43 -1.86
C VAL A 119 -10.26 -27.64 -2.30
N ILE A 120 -8.99 -27.69 -1.91
CA ILE A 120 -8.05 -28.77 -2.25
C ILE A 120 -8.24 -29.93 -1.28
N SER A 121 -7.99 -29.70 0.00
CA SER A 121 -8.01 -30.72 1.06
C SER A 121 -8.24 -30.08 2.43
N PRO A 122 -8.51 -30.87 3.47
CA PRO A 122 -8.33 -30.43 4.85
C PRO A 122 -6.87 -30.00 5.08
N ALA A 123 -6.65 -28.99 5.93
CA ALA A 123 -5.33 -28.60 6.38
C ALA A 123 -4.81 -29.57 7.46
N THR A 124 -3.53 -29.51 7.80
CA THR A 124 -2.94 -30.29 8.90
C THR A 124 -3.46 -29.86 10.29
N GLY A 125 -4.05 -28.66 10.41
CA GLY A 125 -4.72 -28.15 11.60
C GLY A 125 -6.23 -27.96 11.38
N GLU A 126 -6.83 -26.97 12.07
CA GLU A 126 -8.21 -26.59 11.81
C GLU A 126 -8.33 -25.79 10.50
N GLY A 127 -9.07 -26.31 9.52
CA GLY A 127 -9.36 -25.60 8.27
C GLY A 127 -9.16 -26.42 6.99
N TRP A 128 -9.04 -25.70 5.88
CA TRP A 128 -8.92 -26.24 4.53
C TRP A 128 -7.80 -25.55 3.76
N LEU A 129 -7.14 -26.30 2.89
CA LEU A 129 -6.30 -25.74 1.83
C LEU A 129 -7.19 -25.33 0.66
N ILE A 130 -7.04 -24.09 0.19
CA ILE A 130 -7.85 -23.48 -0.87
C ILE A 130 -6.92 -22.85 -1.90
N SER A 131 -7.10 -23.19 -3.17
CA SER A 131 -6.43 -22.56 -4.31
C SER A 131 -7.30 -21.44 -4.87
N PHE A 132 -6.70 -20.32 -5.25
CA PHE A 132 -7.35 -19.15 -5.83
C PHE A 132 -6.84 -18.90 -7.25
N THR A 133 -7.73 -18.65 -8.20
CA THR A 133 -7.36 -18.28 -9.58
C THR A 133 -8.08 -17.01 -10.02
N GLY A 134 -7.34 -16.06 -10.63
CA GLY A 134 -7.89 -14.81 -11.18
C GLY A 134 -6.93 -13.59 -11.20
N THR A 135 -6.65 -13.11 -12.43
CA THR A 135 -5.95 -11.89 -12.92
C THR A 135 -4.49 -11.63 -12.52
N ASP A 136 -3.60 -11.77 -13.51
CA ASP A 136 -2.20 -11.34 -13.49
C ASP A 136 -1.84 -10.56 -14.76
N ASP A 137 -1.26 -9.36 -14.56
CA ASP A 137 -0.44 -8.69 -15.58
C ASP A 137 0.56 -7.69 -14.94
N PHE A 138 0.25 -7.15 -13.75
CA PHE A 138 1.15 -6.23 -13.04
C PHE A 138 2.32 -6.92 -12.31
N ILE A 139 2.12 -8.13 -11.78
CA ILE A 139 3.12 -8.87 -11.00
C ILE A 139 4.29 -9.36 -11.88
N GLY A 140 4.02 -9.84 -13.10
CA GLY A 140 5.09 -10.28 -14.02
C GLY A 140 5.95 -9.14 -14.58
N TRP A 141 5.47 -7.88 -14.55
CA TRP A 141 6.29 -6.71 -14.88
C TRP A 141 7.23 -6.32 -13.73
N LEU A 142 6.75 -6.46 -12.49
CA LEU A 142 7.49 -6.15 -11.26
C LEU A 142 8.77 -6.99 -11.11
N ASP A 143 8.81 -8.20 -11.66
CA ASP A 143 9.99 -9.09 -11.69
C ASP A 143 11.25 -8.49 -12.36
N ARG A 144 11.13 -7.37 -13.06
CA ARG A 144 12.26 -6.66 -13.70
C ARG A 144 13.06 -5.78 -12.74
N PHE A 145 12.59 -5.58 -11.52
CA PHE A 145 13.23 -4.73 -10.50
C PHE A 145 13.44 -5.51 -9.20
N GLU A 146 14.44 -5.12 -8.39
CA GLU A 146 14.54 -5.72 -7.05
C GLU A 146 13.35 -5.21 -6.22
N ILE A 147 12.56 -6.16 -5.74
CA ILE A 147 11.40 -5.92 -4.90
C ILE A 147 11.67 -6.57 -3.56
N ALA A 148 11.41 -5.80 -2.51
CA ALA A 148 11.34 -6.34 -1.17
C ALA A 148 9.99 -5.96 -0.57
N THR A 149 9.47 -6.83 0.30
CA THR A 149 8.19 -6.61 0.94
C THR A 149 8.37 -6.42 2.44
N LEU A 150 7.52 -5.59 3.01
CA LEU A 150 7.30 -5.55 4.44
C LEU A 150 5.80 -5.68 4.70
N THR A 151 5.42 -5.97 5.93
CA THR A 151 4.02 -5.99 6.32
C THR A 151 3.78 -4.90 7.34
N LEU A 152 2.78 -4.04 7.11
CA LEU A 152 2.17 -3.20 8.13
C LEU A 152 0.66 -3.50 8.19
N HIS A 153 0.21 -3.87 9.38
CA HIS A 153 -1.19 -4.10 9.68
C HIS A 153 -1.86 -2.76 9.94
N VAL A 154 -2.59 -2.28 8.93
CA VAL A 154 -3.38 -1.07 9.02
C VAL A 154 -4.66 -1.37 9.79
N GLY A 155 -4.83 -0.76 10.97
CA GLY A 155 -6.07 -0.80 11.74
C GLY A 155 -7.07 0.27 11.28
N LEU A 156 -8.32 0.20 11.77
CA LEU A 156 -9.36 1.21 11.48
C LEU A 156 -8.96 2.65 11.83
N GLY A 157 -8.00 2.82 12.76
CA GLY A 157 -7.53 4.11 13.24
C GLY A 157 -6.76 4.96 12.22
N THR A 158 -6.14 4.34 11.21
CA THR A 158 -5.30 5.05 10.22
C THR A 158 -6.11 5.96 9.29
N PHE A 159 -7.41 5.69 9.18
CA PHE A 159 -8.36 6.50 8.41
C PHE A 159 -9.19 7.44 9.28
N MET A 160 -8.94 7.50 10.59
CA MET A 160 -9.68 8.40 11.47
C MET A 160 -9.27 9.85 11.24
N PRO A 161 -10.23 10.79 11.15
CA PRO A 161 -9.93 12.20 10.99
C PRO A 161 -9.21 12.76 12.22
N ILE A 162 -8.27 13.68 11.99
CA ILE A 162 -7.65 14.46 13.06
C ILE A 162 -8.73 15.34 13.71
N ARG A 163 -8.86 15.26 15.03
CA ARG A 163 -9.86 16.02 15.81
C ARG A 163 -9.25 17.15 16.65
N VAL A 164 -7.97 17.44 16.44
CA VAL A 164 -7.20 18.45 17.18
C VAL A 164 -6.66 19.52 16.23
N ASP A 165 -6.66 20.78 16.66
CA ASP A 165 -6.22 21.91 15.84
C ASP A 165 -4.69 21.98 15.67
N ASP A 166 -3.96 21.56 16.71
CA ASP A 166 -2.52 21.38 16.68
C ASP A 166 -2.18 19.93 16.31
N PRO A 167 -1.61 19.67 15.12
CA PRO A 167 -1.24 18.33 14.70
C PRO A 167 -0.27 17.63 15.66
N LEU A 168 0.55 18.37 16.42
CA LEU A 168 1.49 17.79 17.38
C LEU A 168 0.79 17.16 18.58
N GLN A 169 -0.47 17.50 18.83
CA GLN A 169 -1.29 16.88 19.87
C GLN A 169 -2.02 15.63 19.39
N HIS A 170 -1.93 15.30 18.09
CA HIS A 170 -2.57 14.12 17.53
C HIS A 170 -1.80 12.86 17.94
N LYS A 171 -2.49 11.94 18.62
CA LYS A 171 -1.97 10.60 18.90
C LYS A 171 -2.32 9.67 17.75
N MET A 172 -1.32 9.22 17.01
CA MET A 172 -1.49 8.20 15.98
C MET A 172 -1.88 6.86 16.60
N HIS A 173 -2.70 6.11 15.88
CA HIS A 173 -3.00 4.74 16.23
C HIS A 173 -1.79 3.85 15.95
N THR A 174 -1.52 2.96 16.90
CA THR A 174 -0.44 1.99 16.80
C THR A 174 -0.79 0.92 15.77
N GLU A 175 0.15 0.64 14.88
CA GLU A 175 0.05 -0.39 13.84
C GLU A 175 1.17 -1.40 14.00
N ARG A 176 0.87 -2.68 13.76
CA ARG A 176 1.87 -3.76 13.86
C ARG A 176 2.62 -3.89 12.54
N TYR A 177 3.94 -3.99 12.58
CA TYR A 177 4.75 -4.24 11.40
C TYR A 177 5.63 -5.46 11.52
N CYS A 178 6.08 -5.96 10.37
CA CYS A 178 7.10 -6.99 10.23
C CYS A 178 7.99 -6.63 9.03
N ILE A 179 9.29 -6.45 9.28
CA ILE A 179 10.32 -6.29 8.25
C ILE A 179 11.13 -7.59 8.23
N PRO A 180 11.02 -8.41 7.16
CA PRO A 180 11.83 -9.60 6.98
C PRO A 180 13.33 -9.29 6.97
N GLN A 181 14.15 -10.27 7.35
CA GLN A 181 15.62 -10.13 7.31
C GLN A 181 16.09 -9.92 5.86
N GLU A 182 15.45 -10.58 4.89
CA GLU A 182 15.75 -10.41 3.47
C GLU A 182 15.50 -8.96 3.02
N THR A 183 14.43 -8.33 3.52
CA THR A 183 14.07 -6.95 3.21
C THR A 183 15.07 -5.95 3.77
N ALA A 184 15.48 -6.13 5.03
CA ALA A 184 16.53 -5.29 5.61
C ALA A 184 17.88 -5.45 4.86
N ALA A 185 18.22 -6.68 4.47
CA ALA A 185 19.41 -6.96 3.67
C ALA A 185 19.32 -6.35 2.25
N ALA A 186 18.14 -6.37 1.62
CA ALA A 186 17.91 -5.74 0.33
C ALA A 186 18.10 -4.23 0.39
N ILE A 187 17.59 -3.57 1.45
CA ILE A 187 17.81 -2.14 1.68
C ILE A 187 19.30 -1.84 1.82
N LEU A 188 20.05 -2.64 2.59
CA LEU A 188 21.50 -2.48 2.71
C LEU A 188 22.21 -2.60 1.35
N ARG A 189 21.93 -3.66 0.58
CA ARG A 189 22.51 -3.84 -0.77
C ARG A 189 22.14 -2.69 -1.70
N CYS A 190 20.92 -2.16 -1.61
CA CYS A 190 20.47 -1.00 -2.37
C CYS A 190 21.31 0.25 -2.06
N ARG A 191 21.62 0.46 -0.78
CA ARG A 191 22.50 1.57 -0.36
C ARG A 191 23.92 1.39 -0.88
N GLU A 192 24.49 0.19 -0.77
CA GLU A 192 25.86 -0.10 -1.20
C GLU A 192 26.08 0.13 -2.70
N ARG A 193 25.07 -0.12 -3.53
CA ARG A 193 25.13 0.14 -4.98
C ARG A 193 24.68 1.54 -5.41
N GLY A 194 24.37 2.43 -4.46
CA GLY A 194 23.92 3.80 -4.75
C GLY A 194 22.52 3.89 -5.35
N GLY A 195 21.66 2.90 -5.10
CA GLY A 195 20.26 2.88 -5.53
C GLY A 195 19.33 3.66 -4.62
N ARG A 196 18.14 4.00 -5.14
CA ARG A 196 17.08 4.64 -4.34
C ARG A 196 16.18 3.58 -3.69
N VAL A 197 15.88 3.77 -2.41
CA VAL A 197 14.84 3.04 -1.69
C VAL A 197 13.51 3.74 -1.92
N ILE A 198 12.62 3.09 -2.67
CA ILE A 198 11.36 3.64 -3.12
C ILE A 198 10.23 3.01 -2.32
N ALA A 199 9.56 3.79 -1.47
CA ALA A 199 8.41 3.33 -0.72
C ALA A 199 7.15 3.40 -1.60
N VAL A 200 6.46 2.27 -1.75
CA VAL A 200 5.15 2.19 -2.40
C VAL A 200 4.07 2.26 -1.33
N GLY A 201 3.62 3.48 -1.05
CA GLY A 201 2.60 3.82 -0.06
C GLY A 201 3.17 4.44 1.22
N THR A 202 2.39 5.33 1.82
CA THR A 202 2.72 6.02 3.08
C THR A 202 2.90 5.06 4.27
N THR A 203 2.16 3.97 4.28
CA THR A 203 2.27 2.84 5.21
C THR A 203 3.69 2.24 5.19
N VAL A 204 4.24 1.99 4.01
CA VAL A 204 5.62 1.50 3.84
C VAL A 204 6.60 2.55 4.38
N ALA A 205 6.42 3.80 3.98
CA ALA A 205 7.29 4.89 4.43
C ALA A 205 7.33 4.99 5.97
N ARG A 206 6.18 4.99 6.64
CA ARG A 206 6.12 5.02 8.12
C ARG A 206 6.84 3.84 8.75
N THR A 207 6.67 2.65 8.19
CA THR A 207 7.30 1.43 8.72
C THR A 207 8.83 1.50 8.61
N LEU A 208 9.34 1.90 7.43
CA LEU A 208 10.77 2.05 7.19
C LEU A 208 11.40 3.12 8.09
N GLU A 209 10.75 4.28 8.19
CA GLU A 209 11.23 5.41 8.98
C GLU A 209 11.16 5.15 10.49
N HIS A 210 10.17 4.38 10.96
CA HIS A 210 10.13 3.93 12.35
C HIS A 210 11.25 2.94 12.66
N ALA A 211 11.52 2.00 11.75
CA ALA A 211 12.55 0.98 11.91
C ALA A 211 13.96 1.45 11.54
N ALA A 212 14.13 2.75 11.21
CA ALA A 212 15.38 3.31 10.73
C ALA A 212 16.54 3.12 11.71
N ALA A 213 17.70 2.75 11.18
CA ALA A 213 18.98 2.67 11.88
C ALA A 213 20.05 3.37 11.04
N GLY A 214 19.98 4.70 10.98
CA GLY A 214 20.67 5.47 9.94
C GLY A 214 19.97 5.27 8.59
N SER A 215 20.73 5.08 7.52
CA SER A 215 20.18 4.90 6.16
C SER A 215 19.67 3.49 5.85
N THR A 216 19.56 2.62 6.86
CA THR A 216 19.08 1.22 6.78
C THR A 216 17.95 0.99 7.78
N VAL A 217 17.47 -0.26 7.90
CA VAL A 217 16.39 -0.62 8.84
C VAL A 217 16.79 -1.82 9.70
N LYS A 218 16.24 -1.87 10.92
CA LYS A 218 16.28 -3.08 11.76
C LYS A 218 15.20 -4.06 11.29
N ALA A 219 15.60 -5.27 10.94
CA ALA A 219 14.66 -6.37 10.72
C ALA A 219 13.93 -6.75 12.02
N GLY A 220 12.76 -7.36 11.87
CA GLY A 220 11.94 -7.86 12.97
C GLY A 220 10.51 -7.33 12.93
N SER A 221 9.76 -7.72 13.95
CA SER A 221 8.37 -7.31 14.14
C SER A 221 8.25 -6.32 15.30
N GLY A 222 7.32 -5.39 15.19
CA GLY A 222 7.11 -4.37 16.20
C GLY A 222 5.78 -3.66 16.04
N GLU A 223 5.63 -2.58 16.80
CA GLU A 223 4.48 -1.70 16.78
C GLU A 223 4.95 -0.28 16.51
N THR A 224 4.28 0.44 15.62
CA THR A 224 4.62 1.83 15.29
C THR A 224 3.42 2.74 15.44
N ASP A 225 3.61 3.85 16.13
CA ASP A 225 2.70 4.99 16.20
C ASP A 225 3.37 6.26 15.65
N ILE A 226 4.40 6.09 14.80
CA ILE A 226 5.15 7.24 14.28
C ILE A 226 4.20 8.18 13.52
N PHE A 227 4.25 9.45 13.91
CA PHE A 227 3.59 10.54 13.22
C PHE A 227 4.62 11.36 12.45
N ILE A 228 4.59 11.25 11.12
CA ILE A 228 5.50 11.98 10.25
C ILE A 228 4.82 13.27 9.81
N TYR A 229 5.43 14.41 10.14
CA TYR A 229 4.92 15.75 9.88
C TYR A 229 6.07 16.68 9.42
N PRO A 230 5.78 17.83 8.77
CA PRO A 230 6.84 18.69 8.26
C PRO A 230 7.86 19.12 9.31
N GLY A 231 9.14 18.97 8.97
CA GLY A 231 10.27 19.04 9.90
C GLY A 231 10.90 17.67 10.16
N TYR A 232 10.21 16.57 9.84
CA TYR A 232 10.78 15.22 9.87
C TYR A 232 11.88 15.06 8.81
N ARG A 233 12.99 14.42 9.19
CA ARG A 233 14.09 14.08 8.27
C ARG A 233 14.01 12.61 7.95
N PHE A 234 13.64 12.29 6.71
CA PHE A 234 13.63 10.93 6.20
C PHE A 234 15.06 10.39 6.14
N GLN A 235 15.24 9.19 6.67
CA GLN A 235 16.55 8.52 6.74
C GLN A 235 16.66 7.39 5.72
N VAL A 236 15.54 6.71 5.44
CA VAL A 236 15.53 5.47 4.67
C VAL A 236 14.83 5.65 3.33
N VAL A 237 13.76 6.44 3.24
CA VAL A 237 12.98 6.59 2.01
C VAL A 237 13.57 7.69 1.13
N ASP A 238 13.93 7.37 -0.11
CA ASP A 238 14.43 8.35 -1.07
C ASP A 238 13.38 8.82 -2.06
N ALA A 239 12.42 7.96 -2.40
CA ALA A 239 11.28 8.30 -3.24
C ALA A 239 10.00 7.66 -2.71
N LEU A 240 8.86 8.28 -2.98
CA LEU A 240 7.55 7.86 -2.49
C LEU A 240 6.57 7.80 -3.66
N LEU A 241 6.00 6.62 -3.90
CA LEU A 241 4.80 6.46 -4.72
C LEU A 241 3.59 6.38 -3.78
N THR A 242 2.61 7.25 -3.95
CA THR A 242 1.40 7.27 -3.11
C THR A 242 0.23 7.86 -3.89
N ASN A 243 -0.98 7.77 -3.34
CA ASN A 243 -2.17 8.42 -3.92
C ASN A 243 -2.23 9.90 -3.53
N PHE A 244 -3.18 10.64 -4.12
CA PHE A 244 -3.59 11.93 -3.59
C PHE A 244 -4.46 11.75 -2.33
N HIS A 245 -4.18 12.54 -1.29
CA HIS A 245 -4.81 12.44 0.02
C HIS A 245 -5.83 13.55 0.25
N LEU A 246 -6.68 13.39 1.27
CA LEU A 246 -7.69 14.38 1.61
C LEU A 246 -7.06 15.60 2.31
N PRO A 247 -7.69 16.79 2.23
CA PRO A 247 -7.28 17.96 3.02
C PRO A 247 -7.30 17.62 4.51
N LYS A 248 -6.40 18.27 5.28
CA LYS A 248 -6.30 18.09 6.74
C LYS A 248 -6.09 16.63 7.19
N SER A 249 -5.50 15.78 6.35
CA SER A 249 -5.19 14.38 6.68
C SER A 249 -3.76 14.18 7.17
N THR A 250 -3.55 13.18 8.02
CA THR A 250 -2.21 12.75 8.47
C THR A 250 -1.33 12.33 7.29
N LEU A 251 -1.92 11.70 6.26
CA LEU A 251 -1.20 11.28 5.06
C LEU A 251 -0.70 12.47 4.24
N LEU A 252 -1.50 13.53 4.11
CA LEU A 252 -1.07 14.77 3.47
C LEU A 252 0.10 15.41 4.22
N MET A 253 0.08 15.39 5.56
CA MET A 253 1.19 15.89 6.37
C MET A 253 2.47 15.08 6.18
N LEU A 254 2.38 13.76 6.07
CA LEU A 254 3.53 12.91 5.75
C LEU A 254 4.12 13.26 4.39
N VAL A 255 3.27 13.39 3.37
CA VAL A 255 3.72 13.75 2.01
C VAL A 255 4.33 15.16 1.99
N ALA A 256 3.74 16.11 2.72
CA ALA A 256 4.29 17.44 2.91
C ALA A 256 5.61 17.45 3.68
N ALA A 257 5.81 16.51 4.62
CA ALA A 257 7.10 16.33 5.29
C ALA A 257 8.17 15.82 4.32
N PHE A 258 7.77 15.01 3.35
CA PHE A 258 8.68 14.39 2.39
C PHE A 258 9.15 15.36 1.29
N ALA A 259 8.26 16.21 0.76
CA ALA A 259 8.57 17.08 -0.37
C ALA A 259 8.51 18.59 -0.07
N GLY A 260 8.14 18.96 1.15
CA GLY A 260 7.84 20.35 1.52
C GLY A 260 6.35 20.68 1.33
N ARG A 261 5.78 21.37 2.32
CA ARG A 261 4.35 21.71 2.37
C ARG A 261 3.90 22.51 1.15
N GLU A 262 4.58 23.60 0.84
CA GLU A 262 4.20 24.49 -0.26
C GLU A 262 4.24 23.76 -1.60
N ARG A 263 5.31 22.98 -1.82
CA ARG A 263 5.50 22.16 -3.02
C ARG A 263 4.34 21.17 -3.22
N ILE A 264 3.90 20.50 -2.16
CA ILE A 264 2.78 19.55 -2.22
C ILE A 264 1.45 20.25 -2.44
N LEU A 265 1.19 21.38 -1.79
CA LEU A 265 -0.05 22.12 -2.01
C LEU A 265 -0.14 22.67 -3.44
N ASP A 266 0.98 23.12 -4.02
CA ASP A 266 1.05 23.50 -5.42
C ASP A 266 0.83 22.31 -6.36
N ALA A 267 1.43 21.16 -6.06
CA ALA A 267 1.19 19.93 -6.83
C ALA A 267 -0.30 19.55 -6.81
N TYR A 268 -0.95 19.65 -5.64
CA TYR A 268 -2.37 19.33 -5.48
C TYR A 268 -3.26 20.32 -6.23
N ARG A 269 -2.94 21.61 -6.20
CA ARG A 269 -3.63 22.62 -7.00
C ARG A 269 -3.53 22.32 -8.50
N VAL A 270 -2.33 22.02 -9.00
CA VAL A 270 -2.12 21.65 -10.40
C VAL A 270 -2.82 20.34 -10.75
N ALA A 271 -2.86 19.37 -9.84
CA ALA A 271 -3.57 18.11 -10.03
C ALA A 271 -5.09 18.35 -10.17
N ILE A 272 -5.66 19.23 -9.36
CA ILE A 272 -7.07 19.65 -9.46
C ILE A 272 -7.33 20.36 -10.80
N GLU A 273 -6.48 21.32 -11.18
CA GLU A 273 -6.59 22.04 -12.47
C GLU A 273 -6.52 21.09 -13.67
N ARG A 274 -5.69 20.04 -13.57
CA ARG A 274 -5.51 19.02 -14.62
C ARG A 274 -6.49 17.83 -14.50
N GLY A 275 -7.47 17.89 -13.60
CA GLY A 275 -8.50 16.86 -13.47
C GLY A 275 -7.98 15.49 -13.03
N PHE A 276 -6.94 15.44 -12.19
CA PHE A 276 -6.54 14.20 -11.53
C PHE A 276 -7.64 13.70 -10.60
N ARG A 277 -7.68 12.39 -10.45
CA ARG A 277 -8.60 11.68 -9.56
C ARG A 277 -7.92 11.47 -8.22
N PHE A 278 -8.62 11.75 -7.13
CA PHE A 278 -8.09 11.74 -5.77
C PHE A 278 -8.52 10.49 -5.01
N TYR A 279 -7.84 10.24 -3.89
CA TYR A 279 -8.15 9.22 -2.88
C TYR A 279 -7.82 7.78 -3.29
N SER A 280 -8.41 6.78 -2.62
CA SER A 280 -7.98 5.37 -2.65
C SER A 280 -7.98 4.73 -4.04
N TYR A 281 -8.89 5.15 -4.93
CA TYR A 281 -9.04 4.61 -6.28
C TYR A 281 -8.67 5.62 -7.37
N GLY A 282 -8.04 6.72 -6.97
CA GLY A 282 -7.65 7.80 -7.86
C GLY A 282 -6.35 7.51 -8.60
N ASP A 283 -5.79 8.58 -9.13
CA ASP A 283 -4.47 8.63 -9.71
C ASP A 283 -3.39 8.62 -8.61
N ALA A 284 -2.14 8.41 -9.03
CA ALA A 284 -0.99 8.36 -8.15
C ALA A 284 -0.10 9.60 -8.27
N MET A 285 0.82 9.72 -7.32
CA MET A 285 1.86 10.72 -7.25
C MET A 285 3.18 10.03 -6.94
N PHE A 286 4.20 10.32 -7.73
CA PHE A 286 5.56 9.88 -7.50
C PHE A 286 6.45 11.07 -7.15
N ILE A 287 7.05 11.02 -5.97
CA ILE A 287 7.88 12.07 -5.41
C ILE A 287 9.31 11.54 -5.31
N TYR A 288 10.29 12.25 -5.86
CA TYR A 288 11.70 11.82 -5.91
C TYR A 288 12.69 12.94 -5.59
#